data_AF-N1W8K6-F1
#
_entry.id   AF-N1W8K6-F1
#
_cell.length_a   1.000
_cell.length_b   1.000
_cell.length_c   1.000
_cell.angle_alpha   90.00
_cell.angle_beta   90.00
_cell.angle_gamma   90.00
#
_symmetry.space_group_name_H-M   'P 1'
#
loop_
_entity.id
_entity.type
_entity.pdbx_description
1 polymer ?
#
loop_
_entity_poly.entity_id
_entity_poly.type
_entity_poly.pdbx_seq_one_letter_code
_entity_poly.pdbx_strand_id
1 'polypeptide(L)'
;MGQDFQRLALISDKEILLHLRLSIQEYRLEINDYFFKEKYLVVNWLQTRHPKSLSMDKCRLYPGQDVPGLGIFHQISDFIGFLILSLRLNGAVIRPEYFHDAVLFSKKFHFLTPEAQALFIALRRDFKNDLFAKFQLIFIPVKFKIIKTPRMEGR
;
A
#
# COMPACT_ATOMS: atom_id res chain seq x y z
N MET A 1 -6.07 23.64 -1.87
CA MET A 1 -6.97 22.71 -2.60
C MET A 1 -6.93 21.37 -1.89
N GLY A 2 -8.00 20.99 -1.20
CA GLY A 2 -8.05 19.69 -0.52
C GLY A 2 -7.96 18.57 -1.56
N GLN A 3 -7.01 17.64 -1.41
CA GLN A 3 -7.01 16.45 -2.25
C GLN A 3 -8.31 15.69 -2.02
N ASP A 4 -9.04 15.42 -3.09
CA ASP A 4 -10.27 14.64 -3.03
C ASP A 4 -9.88 13.17 -2.85
N PHE A 5 -10.20 12.61 -1.69
CA PHE A 5 -9.94 11.21 -1.38
C PHE A 5 -11.19 10.58 -0.76
N GLN A 6 -11.48 9.36 -1.20
CA GLN A 6 -12.51 8.54 -0.57
C GLN A 6 -11.99 7.99 0.75
N ARG A 7 -12.81 8.13 1.80
CA ARG A 7 -12.52 7.62 3.14
C ARG A 7 -13.36 6.37 3.37
N LEU A 8 -12.69 5.27 3.69
CA LEU A 8 -13.32 4.05 4.17
C LEU A 8 -12.92 3.87 5.63
N ALA A 9 -13.90 3.82 6.52
CA ALA A 9 -13.68 3.55 7.94
C ALA A 9 -14.55 2.37 8.40
N LEU A 10 -13.95 1.41 9.07
CA LEU A 10 -14.68 0.39 9.82
C LEU A 10 -14.66 0.78 11.29
N ILE A 11 -15.84 0.92 11.87
CA ILE A 11 -16.04 1.40 13.24
C ILE A 11 -16.76 0.32 14.03
N SER A 12 -16.31 0.03 15.24
CA SER A 12 -16.94 -0.89 16.18
C SER A 12 -16.85 -0.29 17.59
N ASP A 13 -17.95 -0.29 18.33
CA ASP A 13 -18.03 0.26 19.69
C ASP A 13 -17.46 1.69 19.82
N LYS A 14 -17.72 2.55 18.82
CA LYS A 14 -17.21 3.93 18.70
C LYS A 14 -15.69 4.05 18.46
N GLU A 15 -15.00 2.93 18.32
CA GLU A 15 -13.59 2.90 17.96
C GLU A 15 -13.40 2.63 16.46
N ILE A 16 -12.40 3.29 15.87
CA ILE A 16 -12.01 3.02 14.48
C ILE A 16 -11.12 1.78 14.48
N LEU A 17 -11.47 0.77 13.69
CA LEU A 17 -10.73 -0.47 13.50
C LEU A 17 -9.86 -0.45 12.24
N LEU A 18 -10.39 0.14 11.17
CA LEU A 18 -9.70 0.35 9.90
C LEU A 18 -9.99 1.76 9.42
N HIS A 19 -8.95 2.48 9.02
CA HIS A 19 -9.07 3.76 8.34
C HIS A 19 -8.22 3.73 7.08
N LEU A 20 -8.87 3.88 5.94
CA LEU A 20 -8.25 3.89 4.63
C LEU A 20 -8.64 5.16 3.89
N ARG A 21 -7.65 5.85 3.31
CA ARG A 21 -7.86 6.99 2.41
C ARG A 21 -7.32 6.66 1.05
N LEU A 22 -8.20 6.61 0.05
CA LEU A 22 -7.88 6.24 -1.32
C LEU A 22 -8.20 7.40 -2.26
N SER A 23 -7.37 7.57 -3.29
CA SER A 23 -7.69 8.45 -4.42
C SER A 23 -7.19 7.81 -5.71
N ILE A 24 -7.82 8.08 -6.83
CA ILE A 24 -7.26 7.73 -8.14
C ILE A 24 -6.48 8.94 -8.64
N GLN A 25 -5.21 8.75 -9.01
CA GLN A 25 -4.38 9.83 -9.57
C GLN A 25 -3.75 9.37 -10.88
N GLU A 26 -3.62 10.30 -11.83
CA GLU A 26 -2.88 10.09 -13.07
C GLU A 26 -1.41 10.43 -12.84
N TYR A 27 -0.53 9.52 -13.23
CA TYR A 27 0.91 9.71 -13.22
C TYR A 27 1.42 9.77 -14.65
N ARG A 28 2.36 10.68 -14.89
CA ARG A 28 3.15 10.70 -16.11
C ARG A 28 4.44 9.92 -15.84
N LEU A 29 4.57 8.78 -16.50
CA LEU A 29 5.76 7.95 -16.42
C LEU A 29 6.60 8.15 -17.68
N GLU A 30 7.89 8.29 -17.49
CA GLU A 30 8.87 8.42 -18.57
C GLU A 30 9.65 7.11 -18.67
N ILE A 31 9.61 6.47 -19.83
CA ILE A 31 10.35 5.23 -20.12
C ILE A 31 10.94 5.38 -21.52
N ASN A 32 12.27 5.36 -21.63
CA ASN A 32 13.00 5.48 -22.90
C ASN A 32 12.55 6.68 -23.75
N ASP A 33 12.47 7.88 -23.14
CA ASP A 33 12.00 9.13 -23.76
C ASP A 33 10.51 9.15 -24.18
N TYR A 34 9.73 8.11 -23.84
CA TYR A 34 8.28 8.07 -24.05
C TYR A 34 7.52 8.42 -22.77
N PHE A 35 6.50 9.26 -22.89
CA PHE A 35 5.60 9.62 -21.80
C PHE A 35 4.29 8.83 -21.85
N PHE A 36 3.99 8.11 -20.77
CA PHE A 36 2.75 7.39 -20.58
C PHE A 36 1.94 8.05 -19.46
N LYS A 37 0.65 8.29 -19.71
CA LYS A 37 -0.31 8.70 -18.69
C LYS A 37 -1.02 7.48 -18.19
N GLU A 38 -0.83 7.15 -16.92
CA GLU A 38 -1.37 5.95 -16.32
C GLU A 38 -2.08 6.28 -15.02
N LYS A 39 -3.21 5.60 -14.77
CA LYS A 39 -4.01 5.82 -13.56
C LYS A 39 -3.64 4.81 -12.49
N TYR A 40 -3.41 5.32 -11.28
CA TYR A 40 -3.02 4.52 -10.13
C TYR A 40 -3.98 4.74 -8.96
N LEU A 41 -4.21 3.67 -8.20
CA LEU A 41 -4.85 3.77 -6.90
C LEU A 41 -3.85 4.29 -5.87
N VAL A 42 -4.01 5.50 -5.39
CA VAL A 42 -3.13 6.07 -4.36
C VAL A 42 -3.70 5.78 -2.99
N VAL A 43 -2.95 5.01 -2.19
CA VAL A 43 -3.21 4.80 -0.77
C VAL A 43 -2.54 5.94 -0.02
N ASN A 44 -3.35 6.95 0.34
CA ASN A 44 -2.89 8.13 1.06
C ASN A 44 -2.80 7.89 2.57
N TRP A 45 -3.54 6.91 3.07
CA TRP A 45 -3.52 6.51 4.47
C TRP A 45 -4.02 5.09 4.61
N LEU A 46 -3.34 4.29 5.42
CA LEU A 46 -3.80 3.00 5.88
C LEU A 46 -3.47 2.88 7.37
N GLN A 47 -4.48 2.67 8.20
CA GLN A 47 -4.30 2.38 9.61
C GLN A 47 -5.24 1.27 10.03
N THR A 48 -4.71 0.30 10.77
CA THR A 48 -5.51 -0.71 11.45
C THR A 48 -5.27 -0.58 12.94
N ARG A 49 -6.32 -0.78 13.74
CA ARG A 49 -6.31 -0.59 15.18
C ARG A 49 -7.05 -1.75 15.83
N HIS A 50 -6.49 -2.30 16.89
CA HIS A 50 -7.10 -3.33 17.73
C HIS A 50 -7.25 -2.82 19.18
N PRO A 51 -8.27 -1.97 19.46
CA PRO A 51 -8.40 -1.28 20.75
C PRO A 51 -8.62 -2.21 21.94
N LYS A 52 -9.23 -3.37 21.71
CA LYS A 52 -9.52 -4.37 22.76
C LYS A 52 -8.36 -5.32 23.05
N SER A 53 -7.20 -5.13 22.42
CA SER A 53 -6.04 -5.97 22.69
C SER A 53 -5.57 -5.76 24.12
N LEU A 54 -5.71 -6.79 24.97
CA LEU A 54 -5.56 -6.69 26.43
C LEU A 54 -4.11 -6.61 26.93
N SER A 55 -3.12 -6.73 26.06
CA SER A 55 -1.73 -6.80 26.51
C SER A 55 -0.79 -6.58 25.34
N MET A 56 -0.33 -5.36 25.18
CA MET A 56 0.95 -5.15 24.52
C MET A 56 1.75 -4.14 25.34
N ASP A 57 2.97 -4.55 25.68
CA ASP A 57 3.97 -3.67 26.23
C ASP A 57 4.10 -2.46 25.29
N LYS A 58 3.99 -1.23 25.81
CA LYS A 58 4.03 -0.01 24.97
C LYS A 58 5.29 0.04 24.09
N CYS A 59 6.37 -0.59 24.54
CA CYS A 59 7.62 -0.78 23.81
C CYS A 59 7.51 -1.59 22.50
N ARG A 60 6.37 -2.24 22.23
CA ARG A 60 6.12 -3.00 20.99
C ARG A 60 5.28 -2.25 19.95
N LEU A 61 4.79 -1.05 20.28
CA LEU A 61 4.05 -0.22 19.33
C LEU A 61 5.03 0.46 18.37
N TYR A 62 4.69 0.46 17.08
CA TYR A 62 5.45 1.24 16.12
C TYR A 62 5.13 2.74 16.26
N PRO A 63 6.03 3.64 15.84
CA PRO A 63 5.75 5.07 15.81
C PRO A 63 4.41 5.38 15.14
N GLY A 64 3.58 6.22 15.76
CA GLY A 64 2.24 6.55 15.27
C GLY A 64 1.12 5.59 15.70
N GLN A 65 1.44 4.51 16.42
CA GLN A 65 0.45 3.59 17.01
C GLN A 65 0.25 3.89 18.50
N ASP A 66 -1.00 4.11 18.89
CA ASP A 66 -1.48 4.14 20.27
C ASP A 66 -1.99 2.76 20.73
N VAL A 67 -2.42 1.93 19.78
CA VAL A 67 -2.86 0.53 19.98
C VAL A 67 -2.27 -0.35 18.88
N PRO A 68 -2.10 -1.66 19.12
CA PRO A 68 -1.63 -2.59 18.09
C PRO A 68 -2.54 -2.61 16.86
N GLY A 69 -1.97 -2.94 15.70
CA GLY A 69 -2.73 -3.19 14.49
C GLY A 69 -3.51 -4.51 14.54
N LEU A 70 -4.51 -4.66 13.67
CA LEU A 70 -5.35 -5.87 13.60
C LEU A 70 -4.64 -7.10 12.99
N GLY A 71 -3.42 -6.94 12.46
CA GLY A 71 -2.69 -8.02 11.79
C GLY A 71 -3.26 -8.42 10.42
N ILE A 72 -4.21 -7.64 9.87
CA ILE A 72 -4.94 -7.97 8.62
C ILE A 72 -4.26 -7.45 7.34
N PHE A 73 -2.93 -7.28 7.34
CA PHE A 73 -2.24 -6.68 6.20
C PHE A 73 -2.44 -7.48 4.91
N HIS A 74 -2.48 -8.81 4.99
CA HIS A 74 -2.68 -9.66 3.83
C HIS A 74 -4.03 -9.37 3.16
N GLN A 75 -5.11 -9.32 3.95
CA GLN A 75 -6.47 -9.03 3.48
C GLN A 75 -6.57 -7.63 2.88
N ILE A 76 -5.92 -6.64 3.49
CA ILE A 76 -5.88 -5.27 2.96
C ILE A 76 -5.12 -5.23 1.62
N SER A 77 -3.99 -5.92 1.52
CA SER A 77 -3.23 -5.99 0.27
C SER A 77 -4.05 -6.64 -0.85
N ASP A 78 -4.80 -7.69 -0.55
CA ASP A 78 -5.63 -8.39 -1.54
C ASP A 78 -6.83 -7.53 -1.94
N PHE A 79 -7.43 -6.80 -0.99
CA PHE A 79 -8.48 -5.82 -1.26
C PHE A 79 -7.99 -4.69 -2.17
N ILE A 80 -6.79 -4.15 -1.93
CA ILE A 80 -6.15 -3.17 -2.82
C ILE A 80 -5.95 -3.77 -4.21
N GLY A 81 -5.43 -5.00 -4.30
CA GLY A 81 -5.28 -5.73 -5.56
C GLY A 81 -6.60 -5.88 -6.32
N PHE A 82 -7.67 -6.24 -5.61
CA PHE A 82 -9.02 -6.31 -6.18
C PHE A 82 -9.47 -4.96 -6.72
N LEU A 83 -9.32 -3.87 -5.97
CA LEU A 83 -9.70 -2.53 -6.43
C LEU A 83 -8.95 -2.11 -7.69
N ILE A 84 -7.64 -2.38 -7.77
CA ILE A 84 -6.84 -2.10 -8.97
C ILE A 84 -7.43 -2.80 -10.19
N LEU A 85 -7.76 -4.09 -10.07
CA LEU A 85 -8.33 -4.89 -11.15
C LEU A 85 -9.74 -4.41 -11.54
N SER A 86 -10.62 -4.23 -10.54
CA SER A 86 -12.01 -3.81 -10.75
C SER A 86 -12.11 -2.43 -11.41
N LEU A 87 -11.20 -1.52 -11.06
CA LEU A 87 -11.17 -0.16 -11.59
C LEU A 87 -10.29 -0.01 -12.84
N ARG A 88 -9.71 -1.11 -13.34
CA ARG A 88 -8.80 -1.14 -14.50
C ARG A 88 -7.63 -0.15 -14.36
N LEU A 89 -7.03 -0.11 -13.17
CA LEU A 89 -5.87 0.74 -12.86
C LEU A 89 -4.58 -0.03 -13.13
N ASN A 90 -3.50 0.70 -13.40
CA ASN A 90 -2.19 0.11 -13.74
C ASN A 90 -1.42 -0.35 -12.50
N GLY A 91 -1.93 -0.02 -11.32
CA GLY A 91 -1.34 -0.38 -10.04
C GLY A 91 -1.86 0.46 -8.90
N ALA A 92 -1.18 0.35 -7.75
CA ALA A 92 -1.37 1.25 -6.63
C ALA A 92 -0.07 1.96 -6.28
N VAL A 93 -0.16 3.19 -5.78
CA VAL A 93 0.96 3.93 -5.20
C VAL A 93 0.69 4.05 -3.70
N ILE A 94 1.62 3.63 -2.87
CA ILE A 94 1.54 3.80 -1.41
C ILE A 94 2.62 4.77 -0.96
N ARG A 95 2.19 5.73 -0.13
CA ARG A 95 3.08 6.68 0.54
C ARG A 95 3.09 6.36 2.03
N PRO A 96 4.02 5.50 2.50
CA PRO A 96 4.17 5.25 3.93
C PRO A 96 4.49 6.56 4.67
N GLU A 97 3.80 6.79 5.78
CA GLU A 97 4.12 7.91 6.68
C GLU A 97 5.28 7.54 7.62
N TYR A 98 5.32 6.27 8.04
CA TYR A 98 6.36 5.74 8.91
C TYR A 98 7.19 4.65 8.22
N PHE A 99 8.45 4.47 8.66
CA PHE A 99 9.34 3.47 8.07
C PHE A 99 8.83 2.03 8.22
N HIS A 100 8.16 1.70 9.34
CA HIS A 100 7.58 0.37 9.55
C HIS A 100 6.50 0.02 8.51
N ASP A 101 5.74 1.01 8.02
CA ASP A 101 4.83 0.83 6.90
C ASP A 101 5.60 0.50 5.63
N ALA A 102 6.68 1.25 5.34
CA ALA A 102 7.52 0.99 4.17
C ALA A 102 8.09 -0.44 4.20
N VAL A 103 8.52 -0.93 5.37
CA VAL A 103 8.97 -2.32 5.56
C VAL A 103 7.85 -3.30 5.29
N LEU A 104 6.64 -3.06 5.82
CA LEU A 104 5.49 -3.92 5.64
C LEU A 104 5.09 -4.04 4.16
N PHE A 105 5.02 -2.90 3.46
CA PHE A 105 4.68 -2.85 2.03
C PHE A 105 5.81 -3.37 1.14
N SER A 106 7.08 -3.22 1.49
CA SER A 106 8.20 -3.75 0.68
C SER A 106 8.15 -5.28 0.46
N LYS A 107 7.37 -6.02 1.29
CA LYS A 107 7.20 -7.47 1.16
C LYS A 107 6.37 -7.90 -0.06
N LYS A 108 5.49 -7.02 -0.55
CA LYS A 108 4.56 -7.32 -1.66
C LYS A 108 4.63 -6.28 -2.79
N PHE A 109 5.37 -5.18 -2.60
CA PHE A 109 5.35 -4.02 -3.48
C PHE A 109 6.78 -3.64 -3.90
N HIS A 110 6.92 -3.06 -5.09
CA HIS A 110 8.20 -2.60 -5.61
C HIS A 110 8.33 -1.09 -5.38
N PHE A 111 9.56 -0.58 -5.32
CA PHE A 111 9.77 0.87 -5.31
C PHE A 111 9.60 1.42 -6.72
N LEU A 112 9.06 2.64 -6.83
CA LEU A 112 8.89 3.29 -8.13
C LEU A 112 10.24 3.63 -8.77
N THR A 113 11.20 4.09 -7.97
CA THR A 113 12.51 4.52 -8.47
C THR A 113 13.65 3.76 -7.78
N PRO A 114 14.77 3.51 -8.49
CA PRO A 114 15.96 2.89 -7.91
C PRO A 114 16.51 3.65 -6.71
N GLU A 115 16.42 4.98 -6.72
CA GLU A 115 16.93 5.85 -5.64
C GLU A 115 16.11 5.65 -4.36
N ALA A 116 14.78 5.56 -4.48
CA ALA A 116 13.91 5.28 -3.34
C ALA A 116 14.17 3.87 -2.76
N GLN A 117 14.44 2.89 -3.61
CA GLN A 117 14.82 1.54 -3.18
C GLN A 117 16.18 1.53 -2.48
N ALA A 118 17.19 2.20 -3.04
CA ALA A 118 18.53 2.28 -2.47
C ALA A 118 18.50 2.96 -1.10
N LEU A 119 17.76 4.07 -0.99
CA LEU A 119 17.53 4.75 0.28
C LEU A 119 16.83 3.82 1.27
N PHE A 120 15.77 3.11 0.88
CA PHE A 120 15.10 2.16 1.77
C PHE A 120 16.04 1.06 2.26
N ILE A 121 16.88 0.51 1.39
CA ILE A 121 17.86 -0.54 1.75
C ILE A 121 18.88 0.00 2.74
N ALA A 122 19.43 1.21 2.49
CA ALA A 122 20.37 1.86 3.39
C ALA A 122 19.74 2.09 4.77
N LEU A 123 18.52 2.64 4.80
CA LEU A 123 17.81 2.88 6.05
C LEU A 123 17.43 1.58 6.76
N ARG A 124 17.05 0.52 6.05
CA ARG A 124 16.76 -0.78 6.66
C ARG A 124 17.99 -1.44 7.26
N ARG A 125 19.17 -1.19 6.67
CA ARG A 125 20.46 -1.66 7.21
C ARG A 125 20.83 -0.89 8.47
N ASP A 126 20.63 0.42 8.47
CA ASP A 126 21.17 1.33 9.48
C ASP A 126 20.21 1.55 10.67
N PHE A 127 18.90 1.36 10.49
CA PHE A 127 17.89 1.60 11.53
C PHE A 127 17.31 0.31 12.12
N LYS A 128 17.32 0.23 13.45
CA LYS A 128 16.61 -0.82 14.19
C LYS A 128 15.19 -0.47 14.62
N ASN A 129 14.74 0.80 14.67
CA ASN A 129 13.32 1.12 14.98
C ASN A 129 12.83 2.57 14.71
N ASP A 130 13.67 3.57 14.44
CA ASP A 130 13.19 4.96 14.34
C ASP A 130 13.67 5.67 13.07
N LEU A 131 12.75 5.93 12.14
CA LEU A 131 12.93 6.99 11.15
C LEU A 131 11.62 7.42 10.48
N PHE A 132 11.55 8.71 10.16
CA PHE A 132 10.61 9.28 9.20
C PHE A 132 11.32 9.47 7.87
N ALA A 133 11.06 8.59 6.91
CA ALA A 133 11.49 8.79 5.52
C ALA A 133 10.30 8.54 4.61
N LYS A 134 10.06 9.47 3.69
CA LYS A 134 8.94 9.41 2.76
C LYS A 134 9.36 8.60 1.53
N PHE A 135 8.80 7.41 1.39
CA PHE A 135 9.02 6.56 0.21
C PHE A 135 7.78 6.56 -0.68
N GLN A 136 7.96 6.12 -1.92
CA GLN A 136 6.85 5.80 -2.80
C GLN A 136 7.05 4.37 -3.31
N LEU A 137 6.13 3.50 -2.93
CA LEU A 137 6.06 2.12 -3.42
C LEU A 137 4.94 2.01 -4.42
N ILE A 138 5.14 1.23 -5.48
CA ILE A 138 4.12 0.85 -6.44
C ILE A 138 3.83 -0.64 -6.37
N PHE A 139 2.54 -0.97 -6.30
CA PHE A 139 2.06 -2.29 -6.64
C PHE A 139 2.02 -2.40 -8.15
N ILE A 140 2.96 -3.14 -8.71
CA ILE A 140 2.85 -3.58 -10.10
C ILE A 140 2.05 -4.87 -10.04
N PRO A 141 0.81 -4.92 -10.54
CA PRO A 141 0.23 -6.20 -10.89
C PRO A 141 1.15 -6.77 -11.97
N VAL A 142 1.94 -7.79 -11.63
CA VAL A 142 2.57 -8.64 -12.64
C VAL A 142 1.41 -9.07 -13.52
N LYS A 143 1.36 -8.57 -14.76
CA LYS A 143 0.25 -8.80 -15.68
C LYS A 143 -0.07 -10.29 -15.62
N PHE A 144 -1.19 -10.65 -15.00
CA PHE A 144 -1.78 -11.95 -15.25
C PHE A 144 -2.12 -11.91 -16.72
N LYS A 145 -1.26 -12.51 -17.54
CA LYS A 145 -1.63 -12.95 -18.87
C LYS A 145 -2.67 -14.03 -18.60
N ILE A 146 -3.95 -13.66 -18.50
CA ILE A 146 -5.02 -14.60 -18.73
C ILE A 146 -4.88 -14.96 -20.20
N ILE A 147 -4.04 -15.95 -20.46
CA ILE A 147 -4.16 -16.76 -21.67
C ILE A 147 -5.53 -17.39 -21.47
N LYS A 148 -6.57 -16.87 -22.13
CA LYS A 148 -7.74 -17.70 -22.40
C LYS A 148 -7.16 -18.89 -23.15
N THR A 149 -7.05 -20.04 -22.49
CA THR A 149 -6.93 -21.29 -23.20
C THR A 149 -8.10 -21.30 -24.19
N PRO A 150 -7.87 -21.46 -25.50
CA PRO A 150 -8.98 -21.77 -26.38
C PRO A 150 -9.60 -23.03 -25.80
N ARG A 151 -10.89 -22.97 -25.47
CA ARG A 151 -11.65 -24.17 -25.16
C ARG A 151 -11.61 -24.98 -26.46
N MET A 152 -10.73 -25.97 -26.51
CA MET A 152 -10.74 -27.01 -27.52
C MET A 152 -11.95 -27.89 -27.22
N GLU A 153 -13.08 -27.51 -27.78
CA GLU A 153 -14.21 -28.37 -28.13
C GLU A 153 -14.51 -27.97 -29.58
N GLY A 154 -14.12 -28.73 -30.62
CA GLY A 154 -13.90 -30.16 -30.67
C GLY A 154 -15.20 -30.88 -31.04
N ARG A 155 -15.68 -30.61 -32.27
CA ARG A 155 -16.70 -31.32 -33.05
C ARG A 155 -18.16 -31.23 -32.59
#